data_AF-A0A430SGB4-F1
#
_entry.id   AF-A0A430SGB4-F1
#
_cell.length_a   1.000
_cell.length_b   1.000
_cell.length_c   1.000
_cell.angle_alpha   90.00
_cell.angle_beta   90.00
_cell.angle_gamma   90.00
#
_symmetry.space_group_name_H-M   'P 1'
#
loop_
_entity.id
_entity.type
_entity.pdbx_description
1 polymer ?
#
loop_
_entity_poly.entity_id
_entity_poly.type
_entity_poly.pdbx_seq_one_letter_code
_entity_poly.pdbx_strand_id
1 'polypeptide(L)'
;LNPLLLGVLFGLGFEMASQLSALALSAELSPLRLGVLFTLGMLLVDGVDGLLASRLQNLARDSERARQASRFLGWAVVAVAFLLAAAELSALDLDAFALPLGLGLFGLLVSLRLYALRPA
;
A
#
# COMPACT_ATOMS: atom_id res chain seq x y z
N LEU A 1 10.75 -15.59 2.42
CA LEU A 1 10.11 -15.52 1.09
C LEU A 1 11.17 -15.10 0.08
N ASN A 2 11.28 -15.81 -1.05
CA ASN A 2 12.19 -15.41 -2.13
C ASN A 2 11.75 -14.01 -2.63
N PRO A 3 12.63 -12.99 -2.69
CA PRO A 3 12.28 -11.65 -3.15
C PRO A 3 11.56 -11.65 -4.51
N LEU A 4 11.84 -12.64 -5.37
CA LEU A 4 11.17 -12.81 -6.65
C LEU A 4 9.68 -13.18 -6.50
N LEU A 5 9.34 -14.09 -5.58
CA LEU A 5 7.93 -14.45 -5.28
C LEU A 5 7.19 -13.27 -4.67
N LEU A 6 7.85 -12.51 -3.80
CA LEU A 6 7.27 -11.29 -3.23
C LEU A 6 6.95 -10.29 -4.35
N GLY A 7 7.89 -10.06 -5.27
CA GLY A 7 7.69 -9.17 -6.43
C GLY A 7 6.55 -9.61 -7.34
N VAL A 8 6.44 -10.91 -7.64
CA VAL A 8 5.33 -11.46 -8.44
C VAL A 8 3.98 -11.26 -7.74
N LEU A 9 3.89 -11.52 -6.43
CA LEU A 9 2.64 -11.32 -5.68
C LEU A 9 2.22 -9.85 -5.63
N PHE A 10 3.16 -8.93 -5.46
CA PHE A 10 2.87 -7.49 -5.51
C PHE A 10 2.43 -7.03 -6.90
N GLY A 11 3.11 -7.49 -7.96
CA GLY A 11 2.73 -7.15 -9.33
C GLY A 11 1.36 -7.70 -9.72
N LEU A 12 1.04 -8.93 -9.33
CA LEU A 12 -0.28 -9.51 -9.62
C LEU A 12 -1.39 -8.90 -8.76
N GLY A 13 -1.11 -8.57 -7.51
CA GLY A 13 -2.13 -8.06 -6.58
C GLY A 13 -2.40 -6.57 -6.76
N PHE A 14 -1.36 -5.74 -6.60
CA PHE A 14 -1.52 -4.29 -6.51
C PHE A 14 -1.43 -3.61 -7.88
N GLU A 15 -0.41 -3.94 -8.68
CA GLU A 15 -0.20 -3.32 -9.99
C GLU A 15 -1.29 -3.71 -10.99
N MET A 16 -1.68 -4.98 -11.03
CA MET A 16 -2.77 -5.42 -11.90
C MET A 16 -4.12 -4.79 -11.49
N ALA A 17 -4.41 -4.70 -10.19
CA ALA A 17 -5.65 -4.08 -9.72
C ALA A 17 -5.72 -2.58 -10.06
N SER A 18 -4.62 -1.84 -9.92
CA SER A 18 -4.56 -0.43 -10.28
C SER A 18 -4.72 -0.23 -11.80
N GLN A 19 -4.09 -1.08 -12.62
CA GLN A 19 -4.22 -1.07 -14.08
C GLN A 19 -5.63 -1.41 -14.56
N LEU A 20 -6.28 -2.41 -13.96
CA LEU A 20 -7.67 -2.77 -14.27
C LEU A 20 -8.65 -1.67 -13.88
N SER A 21 -8.42 -0.99 -12.74
CA SER A 21 -9.21 0.16 -12.32
C SER A 21 -9.06 1.33 -13.29
N ALA A 22 -7.83 1.61 -13.75
CA ALA A 22 -7.59 2.62 -14.77
C ALA A 22 -8.25 2.26 -16.11
N LEU A 23 -8.19 0.99 -16.51
CA LEU A 23 -8.86 0.50 -17.72
C LEU A 23 -10.38 0.68 -17.64
N ALA A 24 -11.00 0.43 -16.49
CA ALA A 24 -12.43 0.65 -16.29
C ALA A 24 -12.80 2.14 -16.49
N LEU A 25 -11.96 3.06 -16.01
CA LEU A 25 -12.15 4.51 -16.16
C LEU A 25 -11.82 5.04 -17.58
N SER A 26 -11.18 4.23 -18.43
CA SER A 26 -10.81 4.63 -19.79
C SER A 26 -12.00 4.86 -20.72
N ALA A 27 -13.18 4.32 -20.38
CA ALA A 27 -14.42 4.57 -21.09
C ALA A 27 -14.99 5.99 -20.84
N GLU A 28 -14.62 6.61 -19.72
CA GLU A 28 -15.18 7.90 -19.27
C GLU A 28 -14.19 9.06 -19.40
N LEU A 29 -12.88 8.76 -19.35
CA LEU A 29 -11.81 9.75 -19.37
C LEU A 29 -11.01 9.70 -20.67
N SER A 30 -10.50 10.85 -21.11
CA SER A 30 -9.58 10.85 -22.25
C SER A 30 -8.30 10.09 -21.90
N PRO A 31 -7.73 9.30 -22.84
CA PRO A 31 -6.55 8.48 -22.58
C PRO A 31 -5.37 9.28 -22.02
N LEU A 32 -5.20 10.52 -22.47
CA LEU A 32 -4.13 11.41 -22.01
C LEU A 32 -4.33 11.83 -20.55
N ARG A 33 -5.56 12.18 -20.15
CA ARG A 33 -5.85 12.58 -18.76
C ARG A 33 -5.72 11.40 -17.82
N LEU A 34 -6.29 10.25 -18.20
CA LEU A 34 -6.17 9.02 -17.44
C LEU A 34 -4.72 8.62 -17.24
N GLY A 35 -3.92 8.61 -18.31
CA GLY A 35 -2.49 8.30 -18.25
C GLY A 35 -1.74 9.23 -17.30
N VAL A 36 -1.95 10.54 -17.41
CA VAL A 36 -1.30 11.52 -16.51
C VAL A 36 -1.70 11.33 -15.05
N LEU A 37 -3.01 11.21 -14.77
CA LEU A 37 -3.51 11.00 -13.41
C LEU A 37 -3.00 9.70 -12.80
N PHE A 38 -3.02 8.61 -13.57
CA PHE A 38 -2.52 7.31 -13.15
C PHE A 38 -1.02 7.37 -12.86
N THR A 39 -0.21 7.92 -13.77
CA THR A 39 1.24 8.05 -13.58
C THR A 39 1.58 8.93 -12.40
N LEU A 40 0.88 10.05 -12.19
CA LEU A 40 1.09 10.91 -11.01
C LEU A 40 0.73 10.18 -9.72
N GLY A 41 -0.38 9.43 -9.70
CA GLY A 41 -0.76 8.60 -8.57
C GLY A 41 0.31 7.57 -8.21
N MET A 42 0.75 6.79 -9.20
CA MET A 42 1.80 5.78 -9.04
C MET A 42 3.14 6.40 -8.60
N LEU A 43 3.56 7.50 -9.22
CA LEU A 43 4.79 8.22 -8.85
C LEU A 43 4.78 8.66 -7.38
N LEU A 44 3.64 9.13 -6.88
CA LEU A 44 3.50 9.54 -5.48
C LEU A 44 3.58 8.34 -4.54
N VAL A 45 2.83 7.26 -4.81
CA VAL A 45 2.82 6.06 -3.96
C VAL A 45 4.19 5.39 -3.96
N ASP A 46 4.74 5.10 -5.14
CA ASP A 46 6.04 4.45 -5.29
C ASP A 46 7.17 5.31 -4.73
N GLY A 47 7.09 6.64 -4.90
CA GLY A 47 8.05 7.58 -4.37
C GLY A 47 8.06 7.60 -2.83
N VAL A 48 6.88 7.61 -2.20
CA VAL A 48 6.75 7.52 -0.73
C VAL A 48 7.28 6.17 -0.24
N ASP A 49 6.90 5.07 -0.90
CA ASP A 49 7.35 3.73 -0.50
C ASP A 49 8.86 3.54 -0.64
N GLY A 50 9.44 4.02 -1.74
CA GLY A 50 10.89 4.00 -1.98
C GLY A 50 11.65 4.87 -0.96
N LEU A 51 11.13 6.06 -0.66
CA LEU A 51 11.72 6.93 0.37
C LEU A 51 11.68 6.25 1.74
N LEU A 52 10.54 5.71 2.14
CA LEU A 52 10.40 5.03 3.43
C LEU A 52 11.25 3.75 3.52
N ALA A 53 11.35 2.98 2.43
CA ALA A 53 12.21 1.81 2.35
C ALA A 53 13.71 2.17 2.49
N SER A 54 14.17 3.21 1.79
CA SER A 54 15.57 3.67 1.89
C SER A 54 15.92 4.15 3.30
N ARG A 55 15.00 4.85 3.96
CA ARG A 55 15.15 5.29 5.35
C ARG A 55 15.19 4.11 6.31
N LEU A 56 14.32 3.11 6.11
CA LEU A 56 14.31 1.90 6.93
C LEU A 56 15.59 1.07 6.74
N GLN A 57 16.11 0.94 5.52
CA GLN A 57 17.38 0.22 5.27
C GLN A 57 18.56 0.89 5.97
N ASN A 58 18.57 2.23 6.04
CA ASN A 58 19.59 2.99 6.75
C ASN A 58 19.47 2.86 8.28
N LEU A 59 18.26 2.83 8.83
CA LEU A 59 18.01 2.73 10.29
C LEU A 59 18.00 1.29 10.83
N ALA A 60 17.59 0.30 10.04
CA ALA A 60 17.49 -1.10 10.43
C ALA A 60 18.85 -1.81 10.48
N ARG A 61 19.92 -1.18 10.00
CA ARG A 61 21.28 -1.72 10.12
C ARG A 61 21.74 -1.85 11.58
N ASP A 62 21.16 -1.10 12.51
CA ASP A 62 21.60 -1.03 13.92
C ASP A 62 20.49 -1.19 14.99
N SER A 63 19.24 -1.52 14.62
CA SER A 63 18.10 -1.37 15.55
C SER A 63 17.16 -2.58 15.63
N GLU A 64 17.15 -3.24 16.79
CA GLU A 64 16.13 -4.21 17.25
C GLU A 64 14.70 -3.63 17.15
N ARG A 65 14.53 -2.33 17.40
CA ARG A 65 13.23 -1.63 17.34
C ARG A 65 12.66 -1.60 15.91
N ALA A 66 13.51 -1.43 14.90
CA ALA A 66 13.08 -1.44 13.50
C ALA A 66 12.55 -2.83 13.07
N ARG A 67 13.12 -3.90 13.63
CA ARG A 67 12.68 -5.28 13.39
C ARG A 67 11.34 -5.56 14.06
N GLN A 68 11.14 -5.11 15.30
CA GLN A 68 9.88 -5.28 16.02
C GLN A 68 8.73 -4.46 15.39
N ALA A 69 9.01 -3.22 14.97
CA ALA A 69 8.06 -2.37 14.26
C ALA A 69 7.65 -2.96 12.90
N SER A 70 8.61 -3.50 12.13
CA SER A 70 8.31 -4.17 10.85
C SER A 70 7.43 -5.41 11.03
N ARG A 71 7.64 -6.16 12.12
CA ARG A 71 6.85 -7.36 12.43
C ARG A 71 5.41 -6.99 12.83
N PHE A 72 5.24 -5.93 13.62
CA PHE A 72 3.93 -5.39 13.97
C PHE A 72 3.20 -4.87 12.73
N LEU A 73 3.90 -4.15 11.85
CA LEU A 73 3.36 -3.66 10.57
C LEU A 73 2.84 -4.82 9.70
N GLY A 74 3.62 -5.90 9.59
CA GLY A 74 3.20 -7.09 8.86
C GLY A 74 1.92 -7.72 9.41
N TRP A 75 1.82 -7.85 10.74
CA TRP A 75 0.59 -8.36 11.38
C TRP A 75 -0.60 -7.42 11.20
N ALA A 76 -0.40 -6.11 11.27
CA ALA A 76 -1.45 -5.12 11.05
C ALA A 76 -2.00 -5.19 9.62
N VAL A 77 -1.12 -5.29 8.61
CA VAL A 77 -1.52 -5.45 7.20
C VAL A 77 -2.31 -6.73 6.99
N VAL A 78 -1.84 -7.85 7.56
CA VAL A 78 -2.54 -9.14 7.45
C VAL A 78 -3.92 -9.09 8.11
N ALA A 79 -4.03 -8.54 9.31
CA ALA A 79 -5.30 -8.44 10.03
C ALA A 79 -6.31 -7.57 9.27
N VAL A 80 -5.87 -6.43 8.74
CA VAL A 80 -6.72 -5.54 7.93
C VAL A 80 -7.18 -6.23 6.64
N ALA A 81 -6.27 -6.88 5.92
CA ALA A 81 -6.61 -7.61 4.69
C ALA A 81 -7.62 -8.72 4.96
N PHE A 82 -7.48 -9.44 6.08
CA PHE A 82 -8.39 -10.50 6.47
C PHE A 82 -9.79 -9.96 6.84
N LEU A 83 -9.85 -8.83 7.54
CA LEU A 83 -11.12 -8.16 7.87
C LEU A 83 -11.84 -7.66 6.63
N LEU A 84 -11.12 -7.06 5.67
CA LEU A 84 -11.66 -6.63 4.39
C LEU A 84 -12.22 -7.81 3.59
N ALA A 85 -11.44 -8.88 3.44
CA ALA A 85 -11.87 -10.08 2.74
C ALA A 85 -13.08 -10.75 3.41
N ALA A 86 -13.12 -10.78 4.75
CA ALA A 86 -14.26 -11.30 5.49
C ALA A 86 -15.51 -10.43 5.31
N ALA A 87 -15.36 -9.11 5.29
CA ALA A 87 -16.49 -8.19 5.08
C ALA A 87 -17.05 -8.28 3.66
N GLU A 88 -16.18 -8.41 2.65
CA GLU A 88 -16.57 -8.66 1.26
C GLU A 88 -17.31 -10.01 1.11
N LEU A 89 -16.81 -11.06 1.75
CA LEU A 89 -17.48 -12.37 1.79
C LEU A 89 -18.84 -12.32 2.49
N SER A 90 -19.02 -11.38 3.41
CA SER A 90 -20.28 -11.13 4.12
C SER A 90 -21.30 -10.34 3.29
N ALA A 91 -20.99 -10.00 2.04
CA ALA A 91 -21.77 -9.14 1.16
C ALA A 91 -22.09 -7.76 1.79
N LEU A 92 -21.20 -7.27 2.67
CA LEU A 92 -21.30 -5.92 3.19
C LEU A 92 -20.85 -4.94 2.12
N ASP A 93 -21.73 -4.01 1.77
CA ASP A 93 -21.44 -2.99 0.78
C ASP A 93 -20.48 -1.96 1.38
N LEU A 94 -19.20 -2.10 1.03
CA LEU A 94 -18.09 -1.27 1.55
C LEU A 94 -17.73 -0.13 0.60
N ASP A 95 -18.40 0.02 -0.54
CA ASP A 95 -18.04 1.00 -1.56
C ASP A 95 -18.04 2.43 -1.01
N ALA A 96 -19.02 2.77 -0.18
CA ALA A 96 -19.09 4.08 0.49
C ALA A 96 -17.93 4.33 1.46
N PHE A 97 -17.31 3.27 1.98
CA PHE A 97 -16.20 3.33 2.93
C PHE A 97 -14.83 3.06 2.29
N ALA A 98 -14.78 2.56 1.05
CA ALA A 98 -13.54 2.14 0.41
C ALA A 98 -12.48 3.27 0.36
N LEU A 99 -12.90 4.48 -0.01
CA LEU A 99 -12.03 5.64 -0.11
C LEU A 99 -11.54 6.16 1.26
N PRO A 100 -12.42 6.44 2.26
CA PRO A 100 -11.96 6.86 3.59
C PRO A 100 -11.16 5.76 4.31
N LEU A 101 -11.49 4.48 4.11
CA LEU A 101 -10.78 3.36 4.71
C LEU A 101 -9.40 3.17 4.06
N GLY A 102 -9.30 3.32 2.73
CA GLY A 102 -8.03 3.35 2.01
C GLY A 102 -7.12 4.50 2.45
N LEU A 103 -7.65 5.72 2.54
CA LEU A 103 -6.90 6.87 3.05
C LEU A 103 -6.49 6.71 4.52
N GLY A 104 -7.38 6.16 5.35
CA GLY A 104 -7.11 5.88 6.76
C GLY A 104 -5.97 4.86 6.94
N LEU A 105 -5.99 3.77 6.17
CA LEU A 105 -4.93 2.76 6.17
C LEU A 105 -3.61 3.31 5.64
N PHE A 106 -3.66 4.10 4.56
CA PHE A 106 -2.47 4.78 4.04
C PHE A 106 -1.86 5.71 5.09
N GLY A 107 -2.69 6.55 5.73
CA GLY A 107 -2.26 7.44 6.80
C GLY A 107 -1.69 6.70 8.02
N LEU A 108 -2.32 5.58 8.42
CA LEU A 108 -1.83 4.71 9.49
C LEU A 108 -0.47 4.11 9.14
N LEU A 109 -0.31 3.59 7.92
CA LEU A 109 0.95 3.01 7.44
C LEU A 109 2.06 4.06 7.41
N VAL A 110 1.79 5.24 6.86
CA VAL A 110 2.74 6.36 6.86
C VAL A 110 3.11 6.74 8.29
N SER A 111 2.13 6.87 9.19
CA SER A 111 2.36 7.25 10.59
C SER A 111 3.20 6.21 11.35
N LEU A 112 2.89 4.92 11.21
CA LEU A 112 3.67 3.83 11.81
C LEU A 112 5.09 3.79 11.25
N ARG A 113 5.25 4.03 9.95
CA ARG A 113 6.55 4.01 9.29
C ARG A 113 7.38 5.24 9.70
N LEU A 114 6.77 6.42 9.82
CA LEU A 114 7.41 7.60 10.41
C LEU A 114 7.80 7.39 11.88
N TYR A 115 6.95 6.74 12.67
CA TYR A 115 7.25 6.38 14.06
C TYR A 115 8.45 5.43 14.15
N ALA A 116 8.52 4.43 13.28
CA ALA A 116 9.67 3.52 13.19
C ALA A 116 10.97 4.22 12.74
N LEU A 117 10.86 5.39 12.10
CA LEU A 117 11.99 6.19 11.63
C LEU A 117 12.44 7.27 12.63
N ARG A 118 11.71 7.50 13.73
CA ARG A 118 12.13 8.48 14.74
C ARG A 118 13.33 7.93 15.55
N PRO A 119 14.49 8.62 15.56
CA PRO A 119 15.57 8.29 16.48
C PRO A 119 15.13 8.55 17.92
N ALA A 120 15.62 7.71 18.83
CA ALA A 120 15.41 7.86 20.27
C ALA A 120 16.12 9.11 20.82
#